data_AF-A0A2T0KQX9-F1
#
_entry.id   AF-A0A2T0KQX9-F1
#
_cell.length_a   1.000
_cell.length_b   1.000
_cell.length_c   1.000
_cell.angle_alpha   90.00
_cell.angle_beta   90.00
_cell.angle_gamma   90.00
#
_symmetry.space_group_name_H-M   'P 1'
#
loop_
_entity.id
_entity.type
_entity.pdbx_description
1 polymer ?
#
loop_
_entity_poly.entity_id
_entity_poly.type
_entity_poly.pdbx_seq_one_letter_code
_entity_poly.pdbx_strand_id
1 'polypeptide(L)'
;MEATGVYWLPLYGVLENAGLEVRVVNGQQTRNLPGRKTDMADSQWGATLHMCGLLHAGFVPPADPRRLQDYLRLRADHVAVAASCVQLMQKALERMNIKLHDVISSLAGVSGIAVVRAIIAGERSPEGLVALCAVQIRRKKVSHSGRPLR
;
A
#
# COMPACT_ATOMS: atom_id res chain seq x y z
N MET A 1 14.98 -14.02 19.01
CA MET A 1 13.85 -14.24 18.08
C MET A 1 14.39 -14.45 16.69
N GLU A 2 13.94 -15.48 15.97
CA GLU A 2 14.35 -15.71 14.59
C GLU A 2 13.68 -14.71 13.63
N ALA A 3 14.43 -14.20 12.65
CA ALA A 3 13.96 -13.29 11.62
C ALA A 3 13.16 -14.00 10.52
N THR A 4 12.03 -14.61 10.87
CA THR A 4 11.12 -15.27 9.91
C THR A 4 10.13 -14.27 9.33
N GLY A 5 10.58 -13.45 8.37
CA GLY A 5 9.71 -12.49 7.66
C GLY A 5 9.33 -11.27 8.52
N VAL A 6 8.08 -10.79 8.39
CA VAL A 6 7.60 -9.57 9.09
C VAL A 6 7.04 -9.88 10.50
N TYR A 7 6.77 -11.14 10.82
CA TYR A 7 6.05 -11.55 12.03
C TYR A 7 6.77 -11.20 13.35
N TRP A 8 8.10 -11.02 13.33
CA TRP A 8 8.83 -10.62 14.53
C TRP A 8 8.60 -9.15 14.90
N LEU A 9 8.19 -8.30 13.95
CA LEU A 9 8.14 -6.84 14.15
C LEU A 9 7.15 -6.40 15.24
N PRO A 10 5.90 -6.90 15.30
CA PRO A 10 4.96 -6.51 16.35
C PRO A 10 5.42 -6.99 17.74
N LEU A 11 5.87 -8.24 17.84
CA LEU A 11 6.33 -8.82 19.10
C LEU A 11 7.61 -8.12 19.60
N TYR A 12 8.54 -7.80 18.69
CA TYR A 12 9.72 -7.00 19.02
C TYR A 12 9.33 -5.65 19.62
N GLY A 13 8.37 -4.93 19.01
CA GLY A 13 7.92 -3.64 19.53
C GLY A 13 7.30 -3.73 20.93
N VAL A 14 6.50 -4.77 21.21
CA VAL A 14 5.91 -4.99 22.54
C VAL A 14 7.00 -5.27 23.59
N LEU A 15 7.96 -6.13 23.27
CA LEU A 15 9.04 -6.50 24.18
C LEU A 15 10.04 -5.33 24.39
N GLU A 16 10.36 -4.57 23.33
CA GLU A 16 11.17 -3.36 23.40
C GLU A 16 10.50 -2.31 24.30
N ASN A 17 9.20 -2.09 24.16
CA ASN A 17 8.42 -1.19 25.03
C ASN A 17 8.35 -1.68 26.49
N ALA A 18 8.46 -2.99 26.72
CA ALA A 18 8.55 -3.57 28.06
C ALA A 18 9.96 -3.44 28.68
N GLY A 19 10.92 -2.83 27.97
CA GLY A 19 12.29 -2.64 28.43
C GLY A 19 13.18 -3.87 28.30
N LEU A 20 12.78 -4.87 27.50
CA LEU A 20 13.55 -6.09 27.29
C LEU A 20 14.59 -5.90 26.17
N GLU A 21 15.80 -6.42 26.36
CA GLU A 21 16.79 -6.53 25.29
C GLU A 21 16.37 -7.63 24.31
N VAL A 22 15.81 -7.25 23.17
CA VAL A 22 15.36 -8.21 22.16
C VAL A 22 16.44 -8.39 21.10
N ARG A 23 16.96 -9.62 20.99
CA ARG A 23 17.88 -10.00 19.91
C ARG A 23 17.12 -10.70 18.78
N VAL A 24 17.14 -10.07 17.60
CA VAL A 24 16.68 -10.68 16.35
C VAL A 24 17.87 -11.39 15.72
N VAL A 25 17.71 -12.65 15.32
CA VAL A 25 18.80 -13.48 14.78
C VAL A 25 18.40 -14.02 13.41
N ASN A 26 19.38 -14.15 12.51
CA ASN A 26 19.16 -14.73 11.19
C ASN A 26 18.89 -16.24 11.33
N GLY A 27 17.84 -16.75 10.68
CA GLY A 27 17.48 -18.18 10.71
C GLY A 27 18.57 -19.12 10.19
N GLN A 28 19.51 -18.62 9.40
CA GLN A 28 20.70 -19.39 9.00
C GLN A 28 21.57 -19.79 10.20
N GLN A 29 21.58 -19.00 11.28
CA GLN A 29 22.36 -19.28 12.50
C GLN A 29 21.66 -20.28 13.42
N THR A 30 20.34 -20.42 13.32
CA THR A 30 19.53 -21.35 14.13
C THR A 30 19.21 -22.64 13.37
N ARG A 31 19.86 -22.88 12.22
CA ARG A 31 19.55 -24.01 11.35
C ARG A 31 19.90 -25.34 12.03
N ASN A 32 18.86 -26.09 12.38
CA ASN A 32 18.98 -27.44 12.91
C ASN A 32 19.44 -28.45 11.86
N LEU A 33 20.15 -29.50 12.31
CA LEU A 33 20.46 -30.70 11.52
C LEU A 33 19.15 -31.42 11.12
N PRO A 34 19.09 -32.09 9.95
CA PRO A 34 17.86 -32.73 9.47
C PRO A 34 17.33 -33.80 10.44
N GLY A 35 16.04 -33.72 10.80
CA GLY A 35 15.36 -34.60 11.77
C GLY A 35 13.95 -34.11 12.14
N ARG A 36 13.31 -34.70 13.17
CA ARG A 36 11.97 -34.31 13.68
C ARG A 36 11.97 -32.89 14.27
N LYS A 37 11.73 -31.89 13.43
CA LYS A 37 11.59 -30.49 13.80
C LYS A 37 10.22 -30.23 14.44
N THR A 38 10.21 -29.62 15.62
CA THR A 38 9.00 -29.11 16.29
C THR A 38 9.29 -27.70 16.78
N ASP A 39 8.28 -26.81 16.82
CA ASP A 39 8.47 -25.42 17.25
C ASP A 39 9.05 -25.32 18.68
N MET A 40 8.70 -26.27 19.55
CA MET A 40 9.24 -26.37 20.90
C MET A 40 10.73 -26.73 20.89
N ALA A 41 11.13 -27.73 20.10
CA ALA A 41 12.53 -28.13 19.97
C ALA A 41 13.38 -27.02 19.32
N ASP A 42 12.83 -26.29 18.34
CA ASP A 42 13.50 -25.15 17.72
C ASP A 42 13.72 -24.00 18.72
N SER A 43 12.73 -23.71 19.57
CA SER A 43 12.85 -22.69 20.60
C SER A 43 13.90 -23.05 21.67
N GLN A 44 13.91 -24.31 22.11
CA GLN A 44 14.91 -24.84 23.04
C GLN A 44 16.32 -24.78 22.44
N TRP A 45 16.45 -25.14 21.16
CA TRP A 45 17.72 -25.06 20.45
C TRP A 45 18.24 -23.62 20.35
N GLY A 46 17.37 -22.68 19.97
CA GLY A 46 17.69 -21.25 19.94
C GLY A 46 18.14 -20.71 21.31
N ALA A 47 17.49 -21.14 22.40
CA ALA A 47 17.89 -20.78 23.75
C ALA A 47 19.30 -21.32 24.10
N THR A 48 19.59 -22.58 23.77
CA THR A 48 20.91 -23.18 23.97
C THR A 48 22.00 -22.42 23.20
N LEU A 49 21.76 -22.11 21.92
CA LEU A 49 22.71 -21.32 21.12
C LEU A 49 22.92 -19.92 21.71
N HIS A 50 21.86 -19.28 22.22
CA HIS A 50 21.96 -17.98 22.87
C HIS A 50 22.80 -18.03 24.15
N MET A 51 22.57 -19.03 25.02
CA MET A 51 23.31 -19.22 26.26
C MET A 51 24.80 -19.49 26.01
N CYS A 52 25.13 -20.22 24.95
CA CYS A 52 26.51 -20.47 24.54
C CYS A 52 27.16 -19.28 23.81
N GLY A 53 26.44 -18.17 23.58
CA GLY A 53 26.97 -17.01 22.86
C GLY A 53 27.17 -17.23 21.36
N LEU A 54 26.55 -18.26 20.78
CA LEU A 54 26.74 -18.66 19.38
C LEU A 54 25.85 -17.88 18.39
N LEU A 55 24.95 -17.04 18.89
CA LEU A 55 24.04 -16.23 18.06
C LEU A 55 24.55 -14.80 17.92
N HIS A 56 24.62 -14.32 16.67
CA HIS A 56 24.91 -12.94 16.36
C HIS A 56 23.61 -12.18 16.08
N ALA A 57 23.36 -11.13 16.86
CA ALA A 57 22.19 -10.30 16.66
C ALA A 57 22.28 -9.56 15.32
N GLY A 58 21.18 -9.60 14.56
CA GLY A 58 20.99 -8.72 13.41
C GLY A 58 20.79 -7.28 13.88
N PHE A 59 21.20 -6.33 13.03
CA PHE A 59 20.93 -4.92 13.29
C PHE A 59 19.44 -4.64 13.15
N VAL A 60 18.87 -4.07 14.20
CA VAL A 60 17.50 -3.56 14.21
C VAL A 60 17.58 -2.05 14.52
N PRO A 61 17.13 -1.18 13.61
CA PRO A 61 17.17 0.27 13.83
C PRO A 61 16.34 0.67 15.05
N PRO A 62 16.70 1.74 15.79
CA PRO A 62 15.85 2.28 16.85
C PRO A 62 14.43 2.62 16.37
N ALA A 63 13.49 2.74 17.30
CA ALA A 63 12.07 2.89 16.98
C ALA A 63 11.76 4.03 16.01
N ASP A 64 12.37 5.22 16.18
CA ASP A 64 12.06 6.39 15.34
C ASP A 64 12.53 6.24 13.88
N PRO A 65 13.81 5.88 13.58
CA PRO A 65 14.22 5.56 12.22
C PRO A 65 13.40 4.44 11.57
N ARG A 66 13.02 3.42 12.34
CA ARG A 66 12.23 2.29 11.84
C ARG A 66 10.83 2.73 11.40
N ARG A 67 10.16 3.54 12.23
CA ARG A 67 8.86 4.15 11.90
C ARG A 67 8.95 5.02 10.65
N LEU A 68 10.01 5.81 10.50
CA LEU A 68 10.24 6.61 9.29
C LEU A 68 10.39 5.73 8.04
N GLN A 69 11.16 4.64 8.13
CA GLN A 69 11.33 3.69 7.02
C GLN A 69 9.99 3.05 6.61
N ASP A 70 9.12 2.73 7.56
CA ASP A 70 7.79 2.18 7.27
C ASP A 70 6.95 3.17 6.46
N TYR A 71 6.94 4.46 6.83
CA TYR A 71 6.25 5.50 6.05
C TYR A 71 6.82 5.67 4.65
N LEU A 72 8.14 5.61 4.50
CA LEU A 72 8.80 5.74 3.20
C LEU A 72 8.50 4.56 2.28
N ARG A 73 8.49 3.33 2.82
CA ARG A 73 8.09 2.12 2.08
C ARG A 73 6.64 2.19 1.66
N LEU A 74 5.73 2.53 2.57
CA LEU A 74 4.30 2.68 2.25
C LEU A 74 4.07 3.72 1.16
N ARG A 75 4.77 4.86 1.21
CA ARG A 75 4.71 5.87 0.16
C ARG A 75 5.21 5.33 -1.18
N ALA A 76 6.33 4.62 -1.20
CA ALA A 76 6.87 4.02 -2.41
C ALA A 76 5.87 3.03 -3.03
N ASP A 77 5.26 2.18 -2.21
CA ASP A 77 4.23 1.24 -2.63
C ASP A 77 3.03 1.96 -3.25
N HIS A 78 2.51 3.00 -2.58
CA HIS A 78 1.42 3.82 -3.12
C HIS A 78 1.77 4.49 -4.44
N VAL A 79 2.97 5.03 -4.58
CA VAL A 79 3.43 5.63 -5.84
C VAL A 79 3.52 4.57 -6.94
N ALA A 80 4.04 3.38 -6.64
CA ALA A 80 4.17 2.30 -7.61
C ALA A 80 2.80 1.81 -8.14
N VAL A 81 1.78 1.75 -7.28
CA VAL A 81 0.44 1.27 -7.67
C VAL A 81 -0.50 2.36 -8.18
N ALA A 82 -0.18 3.64 -7.99
CA ALA A 82 -1.09 4.76 -8.29
C ALA A 82 -1.59 4.75 -9.75
N ALA A 83 -0.69 4.55 -10.72
CA ALA A 83 -1.07 4.51 -12.14
C ALA A 83 -2.03 3.34 -12.44
N SER A 84 -1.74 2.16 -11.87
CA SER A 84 -2.60 0.98 -11.98
C SER A 84 -3.99 1.23 -11.39
N CYS A 85 -4.08 1.92 -10.25
CA CYS A 85 -5.37 2.31 -9.66
C CYS A 85 -6.18 3.21 -10.61
N VAL A 86 -5.54 4.18 -11.29
CA VAL A 86 -6.23 5.04 -12.28
C VAL A 86 -6.74 4.22 -13.46
N GLN A 87 -5.95 3.27 -13.96
CA GLN A 87 -6.40 2.39 -15.05
C GLN A 87 -7.55 1.47 -14.63
N LEU A 88 -7.54 0.96 -13.39
CA LEU A 88 -8.65 0.18 -12.86
C LEU A 88 -9.94 1.00 -12.75
N MET A 89 -9.83 2.27 -12.33
CA MET A 89 -10.97 3.19 -12.34
C MET A 89 -11.51 3.42 -13.75
N GLN A 90 -10.64 3.66 -14.72
CA GLN A 90 -11.04 3.82 -16.13
C GLN A 90 -11.75 2.57 -16.66
N LYS A 91 -11.18 1.38 -16.42
CA LYS A 91 -11.77 0.10 -16.81
C LYS A 91 -13.14 -0.12 -16.19
N ALA A 92 -13.33 0.27 -14.93
CA ALA A 92 -14.63 0.19 -14.26
C ALA A 92 -15.67 1.11 -14.93
N LEU A 93 -15.28 2.36 -15.25
CA LEU A 93 -16.16 3.30 -15.95
C LEU A 93 -16.53 2.79 -17.34
N GLU A 94 -15.58 2.22 -18.09
CA GLU A 94 -15.85 1.62 -19.40
C GLU A 94 -16.85 0.47 -19.33
N ARG A 95 -16.74 -0.41 -18.33
CA ARG A 95 -17.70 -1.50 -18.10
C ARG A 95 -19.11 -1.01 -17.76
N MET A 96 -19.23 0.17 -17.16
CA MET A 96 -20.51 0.84 -16.89
C MET A 96 -21.00 1.69 -18.09
N ASN A 97 -20.32 1.62 -19.23
CA ASN A 97 -20.60 2.42 -20.42
C ASN A 97 -20.45 3.94 -20.19
N ILE A 98 -19.54 4.35 -19.31
CA ILE A 98 -19.23 5.76 -19.00
C ILE A 98 -17.88 6.13 -19.64
N LYS A 99 -17.93 6.86 -20.75
CA LYS A 99 -16.75 7.31 -21.52
C LYS A 99 -16.17 8.63 -21.02
N LEU A 100 -15.88 8.69 -19.72
CA LEU A 100 -15.42 9.94 -19.09
C LEU A 100 -14.01 10.36 -19.56
N HIS A 101 -13.11 9.39 -19.76
CA HIS A 101 -11.73 9.62 -20.17
C HIS A 101 -11.58 10.21 -21.58
N ASP A 102 -12.58 10.10 -22.45
CA ASP A 102 -12.58 10.74 -23.77
C ASP A 102 -12.81 12.26 -23.68
N VAL A 103 -13.47 12.71 -22.61
CA VAL A 103 -13.91 14.10 -22.45
C VAL A 103 -12.99 14.90 -21.53
N ILE A 104 -12.40 14.26 -20.53
CA ILE A 104 -11.50 14.89 -19.56
C ILE A 104 -10.05 14.43 -19.75
N SER A 105 -9.09 15.34 -19.57
CA SER A 105 -7.67 15.03 -19.77
C SER A 105 -7.07 14.10 -18.71
N SER A 106 -7.64 14.06 -17.50
CA SER A 106 -7.16 13.18 -16.43
C SER A 106 -8.30 12.83 -15.47
N LEU A 107 -8.47 11.53 -15.21
CA LEU A 107 -9.42 11.01 -14.25
C LEU A 107 -9.00 11.29 -12.80
N ALA A 108 -7.69 11.35 -12.54
CA ALA A 108 -7.12 11.66 -11.23
C ALA A 108 -7.05 13.17 -10.95
N GLY A 109 -7.45 14.02 -11.90
CA GLY A 109 -7.53 15.47 -11.70
C GLY A 109 -8.72 15.88 -10.83
N VAL A 110 -8.73 17.15 -10.39
CA VAL A 110 -9.76 17.71 -9.50
C VAL A 110 -11.18 17.45 -10.01
N SER A 111 -11.46 17.77 -11.28
CA SER A 111 -12.78 17.55 -11.88
C SER A 111 -13.10 16.07 -12.09
N GLY A 112 -12.12 15.24 -12.46
CA GLY A 112 -12.33 13.80 -12.63
C GLY A 112 -12.72 13.12 -11.33
N ILE A 113 -11.99 13.41 -10.25
CA ILE A 113 -12.29 12.90 -8.91
C ILE A 113 -13.65 13.42 -8.41
N ALA A 114 -13.97 14.70 -8.61
CA ALA A 114 -15.26 15.26 -8.20
C ALA A 114 -16.44 14.56 -8.88
N VAL A 115 -16.36 14.34 -10.20
CA VAL A 115 -17.39 13.64 -10.97
C VAL A 115 -17.51 12.18 -10.54
N VAL A 116 -16.38 11.46 -10.39
CA VAL A 116 -16.40 10.07 -9.93
C VAL A 116 -17.02 9.94 -8.55
N ARG A 117 -16.69 10.83 -7.62
CA ARG A 117 -17.29 10.85 -6.27
C ARG A 117 -18.80 11.11 -6.32
N ALA A 118 -19.26 12.03 -7.17
CA ALA A 118 -20.69 12.29 -7.33
C ALA A 118 -21.43 11.07 -7.91
N ILE A 119 -20.86 10.40 -8.91
CA ILE A 119 -21.43 9.15 -9.47
C ILE A 119 -21.56 8.07 -8.40
N ILE A 120 -20.52 7.89 -7.58
CA ILE A 120 -20.53 6.94 -6.45
C ILE A 120 -21.60 7.32 -5.41
N ALA A 121 -21.78 8.62 -5.15
CA ALA A 121 -22.82 9.12 -4.25
C ALA A 121 -24.25 8.98 -4.81
N GLY A 122 -24.41 8.52 -6.05
CA GLY A 122 -25.71 8.28 -6.69
C GLY A 122 -26.17 9.39 -7.63
N GLU A 123 -25.36 10.42 -7.87
CA GLU A 123 -25.69 11.47 -8.85
C GLU A 123 -25.68 10.91 -10.28
N ARG A 124 -26.79 11.10 -10.99
CA ARG A 124 -26.97 10.63 -12.38
C ARG A 124 -27.38 11.76 -13.34
N SER A 125 -27.65 12.95 -12.83
CA SER A 125 -28.03 14.09 -13.67
C SER A 125 -26.84 14.58 -14.51
N PRO A 126 -26.97 14.67 -15.84
CA PRO A 126 -25.88 15.15 -16.69
C PRO A 126 -25.45 16.59 -16.35
N GLU A 127 -26.40 17.44 -15.98
CA GLU A 127 -26.18 18.85 -15.65
C GLU A 127 -25.42 19.00 -14.33
N GLY A 128 -25.80 18.23 -13.30
CA GLY A 128 -25.12 18.19 -12.01
C GLY A 128 -23.67 17.73 -12.15
N LEU A 129 -23.41 16.70 -12.94
CA LEU A 129 -22.05 16.22 -13.20
C LEU A 129 -21.19 17.23 -13.98
N VAL A 130 -21.78 17.94 -14.96
CA VAL A 130 -21.06 18.98 -15.71
C VAL A 130 -20.75 20.21 -14.87
N ALA A 131 -21.61 20.55 -13.90
CA ALA A 131 -21.38 21.66 -12.99
C ALA A 131 -20.13 21.48 -12.10
N LEU A 132 -19.79 20.22 -11.79
CA LEU A 132 -18.58 19.86 -11.02
C LEU A 132 -17.28 19.99 -11.85
N CYS A 133 -17.38 20.06 -13.17
CA CYS A 133 -16.23 20.21 -14.05
C CYS A 133 -15.73 21.65 -14.08
N ALA A 134 -14.41 21.80 -14.13
CA ALA A 134 -13.77 23.11 -14.27
C ALA A 134 -14.22 23.83 -15.55
N VAL A 135 -14.19 25.16 -15.52
CA VAL A 135 -14.69 26.04 -16.59
C VAL A 135 -14.07 25.73 -17.97
N GLN A 136 -12.80 25.30 -18.01
CA GLN A 136 -12.12 24.94 -19.26
C GLN A 136 -12.72 23.71 -19.95
N ILE A 137 -13.13 22.69 -19.17
CA ILE A 137 -13.79 21.49 -19.69
C ILE A 137 -15.19 21.87 -20.22
N ARG A 138 -15.89 22.74 -19.48
CA ARG A 138 -17.20 23.26 -19.89
C ARG A 138 -17.11 24.06 -21.20
N ARG A 139 -16.10 24.92 -21.35
CA ARG A 139 -15.84 25.68 -22.59
C ARG A 139 -15.55 24.77 -23.79
N LYS A 140 -14.73 23.73 -23.60
CA LYS A 140 -14.42 22.75 -24.66
C LYS A 140 -15.68 21.99 -25.13
N LYS A 141 -16.57 21.64 -24.20
CA LYS A 141 -17.86 21.00 -24.53
C LYS A 141 -18.77 21.94 -25.35
N VAL A 142 -18.90 23.20 -24.96
CA VAL A 142 -19.70 24.21 -25.69
C VAL A 142 -19.19 24.40 -27.12
N SER A 143 -17.87 24.39 -27.33
CA SER A 143 -17.28 24.46 -28.67
C SER A 143 -17.51 23.22 -29.53
N HIS A 144 -17.74 22.05 -28.91
CA HIS A 144 -17.93 20.78 -29.63
C HIS A 144 -19.40 20.51 -29.98
N SER A 145 -20.35 20.97 -29.16
CA SER A 145 -21.79 20.89 -29.44
C SER A 145 -22.27 21.79 -30.59
N GLY A 146 -21.40 22.64 -31.15
CA GLY A 146 -21.68 23.48 -32.32
C GLY A 146 -21.33 22.86 -33.68
N ARG A 147 -20.79 21.63 -33.73
CA ARG A 147 -20.60 20.89 -34.99
C ARG A 147 -21.75 19.89 -35.15
N PRO A 148 -22.53 19.95 -36.24
CA PRO A 148 -23.53 18.92 -36.50
C PRO A 148 -22.83 17.57 -36.69
N LEU A 149 -23.34 16.55 -36.01
CA LEU A 149 -22.98 15.16 -36.25
C LEU A 149 -23.27 14.86 -37.73
N ARG A 150 -22.23 14.55 -38.50
CA ARG A 150 -22.34 13.98 -39.84
C ARG A 150 -22.35 12.46 -39.74
#